data_AF-A0A6J7TQ49-F1
#
_entry.id   AF-A0A6J7TQ49-F1
#
_cell.length_a   1.000
_cell.length_b   1.000
_cell.length_c   1.000
_cell.angle_alpha   90.00
_cell.angle_beta   90.00
_cell.angle_gamma   90.00
#
_symmetry.space_group_name_H-M   'P 1'
#
loop_
_entity.id
_entity.type
_entity.pdbx_description
1 polymer ?
#
loop_
_entity_poly.entity_id
_entity_poly.type
_entity_poly.pdbx_seq_one_letter_code
_entity_poly.pdbx_strand_id
1 'polypeptide(L)'
;MTHLPNTPRLELLGGEIGILLLNSFPGANSWAHSLHSAGYSVLAPNLNLSPLTWDHIDARAWQEKISEAKEAFTFLQTRCQKIFLAGFDSDGSVALKLAITLENQIEGLILIETSLPPERRVFKKWGKIDEELLLIEQPLLLLYCEKERDNNQDDSIFIADEVSSPFIREIILEESFHTSKESHDGPLLVEESIAFISEISSGVWINDINDDDDSDLIDAEFASIVAGLSLDESTPSTYLDELDLEDPDEHFTRPNPRLEPIADKGERNAIFAMIAGPMYAVGAAIFSFDPFGIEPWPGVIAFFAGLFTFLYKLRDDFLDDDGAIL
;
A
#
# COMPACT_ATOMS: atom_id res chain seq x y z
N MET A 1 21.48 2.19 14.11
CA MET A 1 21.66 3.61 13.77
C MET A 1 22.62 3.73 12.58
N THR A 2 22.11 3.45 11.39
CA THR A 2 22.79 3.66 10.12
C THR A 2 22.56 5.12 9.72
N HIS A 3 23.44 6.01 10.15
CA HIS A 3 23.47 7.36 9.60
C HIS A 3 24.01 7.26 8.18
N LEU A 4 23.14 7.44 7.17
CA LEU A 4 23.58 7.76 5.82
C LEU A 4 24.36 9.09 5.86
N PRO A 5 25.45 9.23 5.09
CA PRO A 5 26.24 10.45 5.07
C PRO A 5 25.37 11.62 4.63
N ASN A 6 25.40 12.70 5.44
CA ASN A 6 24.76 13.99 5.19
C ASN A 6 24.99 14.38 3.72
N THR A 7 23.97 14.17 2.88
CA THR A 7 24.11 14.39 1.44
C THR A 7 23.89 15.89 1.23
N PRO A 8 24.89 16.64 0.74
CA PRO A 8 24.72 18.06 0.50
C PRO A 8 23.59 18.28 -0.50
N ARG A 9 22.90 19.43 -0.38
CA ARG A 9 21.89 19.88 -1.35
C ARG A 9 22.45 19.69 -2.77
N LEU A 10 21.74 18.89 -3.57
CA LEU A 10 22.13 18.59 -4.94
C LEU A 10 21.28 19.44 -5.89
N GLU A 11 21.94 20.22 -6.74
CA GLU A 11 21.28 21.03 -7.76
C GLU A 11 21.88 20.71 -9.13
N LEU A 12 21.08 20.07 -9.99
CA LEU A 12 21.44 19.75 -11.36
C LEU A 12 20.44 20.45 -12.27
N LEU A 13 20.78 21.62 -12.79
CA LEU A 13 19.87 22.40 -13.64
C LEU A 13 20.07 22.02 -15.11
N GLY A 14 18.98 21.70 -15.79
CA GLY A 14 18.94 21.22 -17.18
C GLY A 14 17.72 21.77 -17.92
N GLY A 15 16.85 20.88 -18.38
CA GLY A 15 15.67 21.21 -19.16
C GLY A 15 14.51 21.82 -18.38
N GLU A 16 13.39 22.00 -19.09
CA GLU A 16 12.19 22.71 -18.61
C GLU A 16 11.34 21.92 -17.61
N ILE A 17 11.59 20.62 -17.48
CA ILE A 17 10.95 19.73 -16.51
C ILE A 17 11.85 19.61 -15.28
N GLY A 18 11.29 19.95 -14.11
CA GLY A 18 11.93 19.87 -12.81
C GLY A 18 11.50 18.62 -12.05
N ILE A 19 12.44 18.01 -11.34
CA ILE A 19 12.20 16.86 -10.46
C ILE A 19 12.71 17.23 -9.07
N LEU A 20 11.79 17.27 -8.10
CA LEU A 20 12.11 17.48 -6.70
C LEU A 20 12.31 16.13 -6.01
N LEU A 21 13.56 15.76 -5.76
CA LEU A 21 13.93 14.53 -5.08
C LEU A 21 13.95 14.75 -3.56
N LEU A 22 12.90 14.30 -2.88
CA LEU A 22 12.80 14.31 -1.43
C LEU A 22 13.34 12.97 -0.92
N ASN A 23 14.64 12.92 -0.57
CA ASN A 23 15.36 11.96 0.31
C ASN A 23 16.78 11.64 -0.23
N SER A 24 17.53 10.83 0.52
CA SER A 24 18.80 10.20 0.15
C SER A 24 18.75 8.71 0.52
N PHE A 25 18.62 7.84 -0.48
CA PHE A 25 18.84 6.39 -0.36
C PHE A 25 20.14 5.99 -1.09
N PRO A 26 20.67 4.78 -0.86
CA PRO A 26 21.85 4.25 -1.56
C PRO A 26 21.57 4.08 -3.07
N GLY A 27 21.65 5.17 -3.83
CA GLY A 27 21.29 5.21 -5.25
C GLY A 27 20.65 6.54 -5.69
N ALA A 28 20.19 7.37 -4.76
CA ALA A 28 19.54 8.64 -5.07
C ALA A 28 20.45 9.58 -5.90
N ASN A 29 21.76 9.61 -5.59
CA ASN A 29 22.71 10.42 -6.35
C ASN A 29 22.89 9.93 -7.80
N SER A 30 23.05 8.62 -8.01
CA SER A 30 23.18 8.05 -9.36
C SER A 30 21.88 8.21 -10.15
N TRP A 31 20.74 8.05 -9.50
CA TRP A 31 19.42 8.29 -10.08
C TRP A 31 19.28 9.75 -10.52
N ALA A 32 19.61 10.71 -9.65
CA ALA A 32 19.58 12.14 -9.96
C ALA A 32 20.46 12.50 -11.17
N HIS A 33 21.67 11.96 -11.26
CA HIS A 33 22.56 12.21 -12.41
C HIS A 33 22.05 11.55 -13.69
N SER A 34 21.39 10.39 -13.59
CA SER A 34 20.79 9.72 -14.75
C SER A 34 19.59 10.50 -15.29
N LEU A 35 18.71 10.99 -14.41
CA LEU A 35 17.63 11.90 -14.76
C LEU A 35 18.15 13.20 -15.38
N HIS A 36 19.22 13.77 -14.83
CA HIS A 36 19.84 14.95 -15.41
C HIS A 36 20.44 14.67 -16.79
N SER A 37 21.06 13.50 -16.98
CA SER A 37 21.61 13.07 -18.27
C SER A 37 20.51 12.86 -19.33
N ALA A 38 19.30 12.50 -18.91
CA ALA A 38 18.10 12.47 -19.75
C ALA A 38 17.54 13.87 -20.10
N GLY A 39 18.11 14.94 -19.51
CA GLY A 39 17.76 16.32 -19.81
C GLY A 39 16.89 17.02 -18.77
N TYR A 40 16.60 16.38 -17.63
CA TYR A 40 15.77 16.98 -16.58
C TYR A 40 16.57 17.91 -15.64
N SER A 41 15.87 18.88 -15.06
CA SER A 41 16.37 19.66 -13.93
C SER A 41 16.07 18.90 -12.64
N VAL A 42 17.07 18.56 -11.84
CA VAL A 42 16.92 17.77 -10.61
C VAL A 42 17.38 18.58 -9.42
N LEU A 43 16.53 18.69 -8.39
CA LEU A 43 16.85 19.33 -7.13
C LEU A 43 16.58 18.36 -5.98
N ALA A 44 17.59 18.10 -5.16
CA ALA A 44 17.44 17.41 -3.89
C ALA A 44 17.78 18.35 -2.73
N PRO A 45 16.79 18.83 -1.95
CA PRO A 45 17.05 19.62 -0.74
C PRO A 45 17.75 18.78 0.34
N ASN A 46 18.31 19.43 1.36
CA ASN A 46 19.00 18.72 2.42
C ASN A 46 18.04 18.38 3.57
N LEU A 47 17.20 17.37 3.35
CA LEU A 47 16.21 16.91 4.33
C LEU A 47 16.82 16.15 5.53
N ASN A 48 18.16 15.99 5.61
CA ASN A 48 18.87 15.28 6.68
C ASN A 48 18.85 15.99 8.05
N LEU A 49 18.00 17.01 8.21
CA LEU A 49 17.75 17.65 9.50
C LEU A 49 16.95 16.75 10.46
N SER A 50 16.46 15.60 10.01
CA SER A 50 15.61 14.71 10.82
C SER A 50 15.80 13.23 10.48
N PRO A 51 15.60 12.33 11.46
CA PRO A 51 15.86 10.90 11.30
C PRO A 51 14.95 10.27 10.25
N LEU A 52 15.45 9.20 9.62
CA LEU A 52 14.84 8.55 8.46
C LEU A 52 13.60 7.71 8.79
N THR A 53 13.42 7.35 10.07
CA THR A 53 12.36 6.44 10.51
C THR A 53 11.37 7.17 11.42
N TRP A 54 10.08 6.85 11.28
CA TRP A 54 8.99 7.40 12.09
C TRP A 54 9.18 7.30 13.60
N ASP A 55 10.00 6.37 14.09
CA ASP A 55 10.33 6.21 15.50
C ASP A 55 11.08 7.39 16.12
N HIS A 56 11.71 8.22 15.29
CA HIS A 56 12.52 9.34 15.76
C HIS A 56 12.08 10.68 15.17
N ILE A 57 11.12 10.71 14.23
CA ILE A 57 10.54 11.94 13.69
C ILE A 57 9.52 12.50 14.68
N ASP A 58 9.75 13.74 15.13
CA ASP A 58 8.74 14.50 15.87
C ASP A 58 7.92 15.41 14.93
N ALA A 59 6.83 15.99 15.45
CA ALA A 59 5.95 16.84 14.64
C ALA A 59 6.65 18.10 14.09
N ARG A 60 7.70 18.58 14.76
CA ARG A 60 8.42 19.78 14.35
C ARG A 60 9.38 19.46 13.20
N ALA A 61 10.15 18.40 13.34
CA ALA A 61 10.98 17.78 12.31
C ALA A 61 10.19 17.58 11.01
N TRP A 62 8.98 17.01 11.13
CA TRP A 62 8.06 16.83 10.01
C TRP A 62 7.69 18.15 9.30
N GLN A 63 7.32 19.17 10.07
CA GLN A 63 6.98 20.49 9.52
C GLN A 63 8.17 21.20 8.88
N GLU A 64 9.36 21.06 9.48
CA GLU A 64 10.59 21.61 8.92
C GLU A 64 10.92 20.95 7.57
N LYS A 65 10.79 19.61 7.45
CA LYS A 65 10.94 18.89 6.17
C LYS A 65 9.96 19.40 5.10
N ILE A 66 8.66 19.54 5.43
CA ILE A 66 7.67 20.07 4.48
C ILE A 66 8.01 21.49 4.06
N SER A 67 8.44 22.34 5.00
CA SER A 67 8.80 23.72 4.71
C SER A 67 10.01 23.81 3.77
N GLU A 68 11.03 23.00 4.00
CA GLU A 68 12.22 22.93 3.14
C GLU A 68 11.87 22.40 1.75
N ALA A 69 11.05 21.35 1.67
CA ALA A 69 10.54 20.82 0.40
C ALA A 69 9.76 21.90 -0.38
N LYS A 70 8.93 22.70 0.31
CA LYS A 70 8.17 23.78 -0.31
C LYS A 70 9.06 24.93 -0.81
N GLU A 71 10.12 25.26 -0.09
CA GLU A 71 11.11 26.25 -0.53
C GLU A 71 11.85 25.77 -1.78
N ALA A 72 12.27 24.50 -1.78
CA ALA A 72 12.92 23.85 -2.91
C ALA A 72 11.98 23.79 -4.14
N PHE A 73 10.71 23.46 -3.94
CA PHE A 73 9.68 23.51 -4.98
C PHE A 73 9.55 24.92 -5.58
N THR A 74 9.43 25.94 -4.73
CA THR A 74 9.35 27.35 -5.19
C THR A 74 10.58 27.75 -6.00
N PHE A 75 11.77 27.28 -5.60
CA PHE A 75 12.99 27.50 -6.37
C PHE A 75 12.94 26.83 -7.75
N LEU A 76 12.45 25.59 -7.85
CA LEU A 76 12.27 24.91 -9.14
C LEU A 76 11.26 25.64 -10.04
N GLN A 77 10.16 26.15 -9.49
CA GLN A 77 9.14 26.91 -10.24
C GLN A 77 9.70 28.15 -10.95
N THR A 78 10.80 28.73 -10.46
CA THR A 78 11.44 29.87 -11.13
C THR A 78 12.18 29.49 -12.42
N ARG A 79 12.39 28.20 -12.67
CA ARG A 79 13.25 27.68 -13.75
C ARG A 79 12.58 26.61 -14.61
N CYS A 80 11.64 25.87 -14.04
CA CYS A 80 10.96 24.75 -14.68
C CYS A 80 9.48 25.10 -14.89
N GLN A 81 8.91 24.67 -16.02
CA GLN A 81 7.49 24.86 -16.33
C GLN A 81 6.63 23.74 -15.75
N LYS A 82 7.18 22.52 -15.74
CA LYS A 82 6.56 21.29 -15.28
C LYS A 82 7.38 20.74 -14.12
N ILE A 83 6.74 20.29 -13.04
CA ILE A 83 7.45 19.79 -11.86
C ILE A 83 6.86 18.46 -11.41
N PHE A 84 7.75 17.49 -11.19
CA PHE A 84 7.45 16.19 -10.61
C PHE A 84 8.00 16.13 -9.19
N LEU A 85 7.27 15.45 -8.30
CA LEU A 85 7.71 15.16 -6.94
C LEU A 85 8.16 13.71 -6.87
N ALA A 86 9.30 13.46 -6.24
CA ALA A 86 9.79 12.13 -6.00
C ALA A 86 10.11 11.95 -4.52
N GLY A 87 9.63 10.86 -3.90
CA GLY A 87 9.84 10.59 -2.48
C GLY A 87 10.18 9.13 -2.21
N PHE A 88 11.09 8.90 -1.26
CA PHE A 88 11.47 7.57 -0.79
C PHE A 88 11.05 7.38 0.67
N ASP A 89 10.45 6.24 1.00
CA ASP A 89 10.08 5.85 2.36
C ASP A 89 9.26 6.95 3.08
N SER A 90 9.69 7.41 4.27
CA SER A 90 8.99 8.44 5.04
C SER A 90 8.92 9.80 4.33
N ASP A 91 9.83 10.09 3.39
CA ASP A 91 9.80 11.31 2.59
C ASP A 91 8.80 11.21 1.41
N GLY A 92 8.35 10.00 1.06
CA GLY A 92 7.18 9.80 0.20
C GLY A 92 5.91 10.41 0.79
N SER A 93 5.72 10.29 2.11
CA SER A 93 4.65 11.00 2.82
C SER A 93 4.79 12.53 2.76
N VAL A 94 6.03 13.05 2.69
CA VAL A 94 6.26 14.50 2.51
C VAL A 94 5.85 14.91 1.10
N ALA A 95 6.19 14.09 0.09
CA ALA A 95 5.77 14.31 -1.30
C ALA A 95 4.23 14.32 -1.43
N LEU A 96 3.55 13.34 -0.83
CA LEU A 96 2.09 13.26 -0.77
C LEU A 96 1.47 14.51 -0.12
N LYS A 97 1.98 14.91 1.05
CA LYS A 97 1.47 16.12 1.73
C LYS A 97 1.72 17.39 0.92
N LEU A 98 2.84 17.45 0.21
CA LEU A 98 3.17 18.57 -0.66
C LEU A 98 2.25 18.60 -1.88
N ALA A 99 1.95 17.45 -2.50
CA ALA A 99 0.96 17.33 -3.59
C ALA A 99 -0.42 17.85 -3.17
N ILE A 100 -0.93 17.41 -2.02
CA ILE A 100 -2.21 17.89 -1.47
C ILE A 100 -2.19 19.42 -1.27
N THR A 101 -1.05 19.98 -0.83
CA THR A 101 -0.93 21.42 -0.54
C THR A 101 -0.74 22.26 -1.80
N LEU A 102 -0.10 21.70 -2.82
CA LEU A 102 0.24 22.39 -4.07
C LEU A 102 -0.82 22.20 -5.15
N GLU A 103 -1.71 21.21 -4.99
CA GLU A 103 -2.81 20.87 -5.89
C GLU A 103 -2.28 20.75 -7.34
N ASN A 104 -2.86 21.49 -8.28
CA ASN A 104 -2.57 21.41 -9.72
C ASN A 104 -1.24 22.06 -10.17
N GLN A 105 -0.29 22.27 -9.25
CA GLN A 105 1.03 22.82 -9.58
C GLN A 105 2.09 21.75 -9.84
N ILE A 106 1.75 20.48 -9.64
CA ILE A 106 2.61 19.32 -9.89
C ILE A 106 2.02 18.46 -11.00
N GLU A 107 2.89 17.92 -11.85
CA GLU A 107 2.49 17.12 -13.03
C GLU A 107 2.38 15.63 -12.69
N GLY A 108 3.10 15.16 -11.68
CA GLY A 108 3.07 13.77 -11.27
C GLY A 108 3.93 13.50 -10.03
N LEU A 109 3.69 12.32 -9.45
CA LEU A 109 4.37 11.81 -8.26
C LEU A 109 5.10 10.51 -8.57
N ILE A 110 6.30 10.36 -8.03
CA ILE A 110 7.09 9.13 -8.05
C ILE A 110 7.36 8.73 -6.60
N LEU A 111 6.75 7.66 -6.14
CA LEU A 111 6.87 7.17 -4.77
C LEU A 111 7.60 5.83 -4.77
N ILE A 112 8.64 5.74 -3.94
CA ILE A 112 9.49 4.56 -3.82
C ILE A 112 9.40 4.07 -2.39
N GLU A 113 8.94 2.84 -2.19
CA GLU A 113 8.82 2.14 -0.91
C GLU A 113 8.20 3.03 0.18
N THR A 114 7.17 3.80 -0.17
CA THR A 114 6.67 4.88 0.69
C THR A 114 6.02 4.35 1.96
N SER A 115 6.38 4.94 3.09
CA SER A 115 5.79 4.63 4.38
C SER A 115 4.93 5.79 4.87
N LEU A 116 3.74 5.47 5.36
CA LEU A 116 2.81 6.40 5.96
C LEU A 116 3.09 6.58 7.46
N PRO A 117 2.82 7.78 8.03
CA PRO A 117 2.99 8.00 9.46
C PRO A 117 2.08 7.05 10.25
N PRO A 118 2.60 6.30 11.24
CA PRO A 118 1.76 5.44 12.07
C PRO A 118 0.74 6.29 12.83
N GLU A 119 -0.44 5.71 13.14
CA GLU A 119 -1.51 6.34 13.93
C GLU A 119 -1.07 6.64 15.39
N ARG A 120 -0.09 7.51 15.60
CA ARG A 120 0.35 8.00 16.90
C ARG A 120 -0.36 9.32 17.19
N ARG A 121 -0.72 9.50 18.45
CA ARG A 121 -1.45 10.67 18.98
C ARG A 121 -0.81 12.03 18.66
N VAL A 122 0.48 12.05 18.31
CA VAL A 122 1.26 13.24 17.90
C VAL A 122 0.96 13.64 16.45
N PHE A 123 0.73 12.68 15.55
CA PHE A 123 0.39 12.91 14.15
C PHE A 123 -1.10 13.13 13.92
N LYS A 124 -1.99 12.75 14.87
CA LYS A 124 -3.44 12.99 14.80
C LYS A 124 -3.87 14.44 14.52
N LYS A 125 -3.03 15.43 14.81
CA LYS A 125 -3.35 16.84 14.59
C LYS A 125 -2.87 17.38 13.23
N TRP A 126 -1.97 16.67 12.54
CA TRP A 126 -1.22 17.21 11.39
C TRP A 126 -0.97 16.21 10.26
N GLY A 127 -1.28 14.93 10.47
CA GLY A 127 -1.06 13.81 9.56
C GLY A 127 -2.32 12.95 9.49
N LYS A 128 -3.39 13.51 8.92
CA LYS A 128 -4.45 12.72 8.31
C LYS A 128 -4.16 12.65 6.81
N ILE A 129 -2.95 12.21 6.46
CA ILE A 129 -2.62 12.01 5.05
C ILE A 129 -3.62 11.00 4.48
N ASP A 130 -3.90 9.94 5.23
CA ASP A 130 -4.85 8.87 4.91
C ASP A 130 -6.24 9.41 4.50
N GLU A 131 -6.80 10.42 5.19
CA GLU A 131 -8.11 11.00 4.83
C GLU A 131 -8.04 12.00 3.66
N GLU A 132 -6.83 12.48 3.33
CA GLU A 132 -6.57 13.48 2.30
C GLU A 132 -6.01 12.87 1.00
N LEU A 133 -5.69 11.56 0.97
CA LEU A 133 -5.18 10.86 -0.22
C LEU A 133 -6.14 11.00 -1.42
N LEU A 134 -7.45 10.99 -1.15
CA LEU A 134 -8.50 11.22 -2.15
C LEU A 134 -8.40 12.56 -2.87
N LEU A 135 -7.65 13.54 -2.34
CA LEU A 135 -7.42 14.84 -2.99
C LEU A 135 -6.31 14.79 -4.04
N ILE A 136 -5.55 13.70 -4.11
CA ILE A 136 -4.46 13.53 -5.06
C ILE A 136 -5.06 13.00 -6.36
N GLU A 137 -5.14 13.89 -7.35
CA GLU A 137 -5.62 13.59 -8.70
C GLU A 137 -4.48 13.45 -9.72
N GLN A 138 -3.24 13.72 -9.30
CA GLN A 138 -2.10 13.71 -10.20
C GLN A 138 -1.64 12.29 -10.54
N PRO A 139 -1.13 12.04 -11.76
CA PRO A 139 -0.52 10.77 -12.13
C PRO A 139 0.52 10.29 -11.12
N LEU A 140 0.52 9.00 -10.84
CA LEU A 140 1.32 8.39 -9.77
C LEU A 140 2.09 7.17 -10.28
N LEU A 141 3.40 7.16 -10.04
CA LEU A 141 4.28 6.01 -10.18
C LEU A 141 4.62 5.48 -8.79
N LEU A 142 4.22 4.25 -8.47
CA LEU A 142 4.48 3.55 -7.22
C LEU A 142 5.50 2.43 -7.47
N LEU A 143 6.61 2.44 -6.75
CA LEU A 143 7.57 1.34 -6.74
C LEU A 143 7.66 0.77 -5.32
N TYR A 144 7.41 -0.53 -5.14
CA TYR A 144 7.50 -1.17 -3.82
C TYR A 144 7.96 -2.63 -3.92
N CYS A 145 8.53 -3.18 -2.84
CA CYS A 145 8.98 -4.57 -2.78
C CYS A 145 7.96 -5.44 -2.03
N GLU A 146 7.63 -6.62 -2.56
CA GLU A 146 6.74 -7.60 -1.89
C GLU A 146 7.38 -8.27 -0.66
N LYS A 147 8.72 -8.25 -0.58
CA LYS A 147 9.47 -9.16 0.30
C LYS A 147 9.86 -8.55 1.64
N GLU A 148 9.63 -7.25 1.82
CA GLU A 148 9.93 -6.60 3.10
C GLU A 148 8.88 -6.96 4.15
N ARG A 149 9.37 -7.32 5.33
CA ARG A 149 8.58 -7.69 6.51
C ARG A 149 8.09 -6.47 7.29
N ASP A 150 8.47 -5.28 6.82
CA ASP A 150 8.07 -3.98 7.35
C ASP A 150 6.90 -3.47 6.50
N ASN A 151 5.93 -2.80 7.14
CA ASN A 151 4.59 -2.45 6.64
C ASN A 151 4.52 -1.59 5.34
N ASN A 152 5.62 -1.36 4.63
CA ASN A 152 5.69 -0.45 3.48
C ASN A 152 4.92 -0.97 2.25
N GLN A 153 4.79 -2.30 2.07
CA GLN A 153 3.94 -2.85 1.02
C GLN A 153 2.47 -2.53 1.28
N ASP A 154 1.99 -2.77 2.49
CA ASP A 154 0.60 -2.46 2.89
C ASP A 154 0.32 -0.96 2.73
N ASP A 155 1.27 -0.09 3.10
CA ASP A 155 1.17 1.35 2.90
C ASP A 155 1.09 1.73 1.42
N SER A 156 1.89 1.10 0.56
CA SER A 156 1.90 1.39 -0.89
C SER A 156 0.61 0.95 -1.58
N ILE A 157 0.09 -0.24 -1.22
CA ILE A 157 -1.20 -0.73 -1.70
C ILE A 157 -2.33 0.19 -1.22
N PHE A 158 -2.30 0.57 0.05
CA PHE A 158 -3.28 1.50 0.62
C PHE A 158 -3.26 2.87 -0.08
N ILE A 159 -2.08 3.39 -0.42
CA ILE A 159 -1.96 4.62 -1.20
C ILE A 159 -2.59 4.44 -2.58
N ALA A 160 -2.30 3.34 -3.28
CA ALA A 160 -2.87 3.06 -4.60
C ALA A 160 -4.42 3.00 -4.57
N ASP A 161 -4.98 2.40 -3.54
CA ASP A 161 -6.43 2.23 -3.38
C ASP A 161 -7.17 3.54 -3.02
N GLU A 162 -6.52 4.44 -2.27
CA GLU A 162 -7.18 5.65 -1.73
C GLU A 162 -6.95 6.92 -2.55
N VAL A 163 -5.98 6.97 -3.46
CA VAL A 163 -5.79 8.14 -4.32
C VAL A 163 -6.83 8.22 -5.43
N SER A 164 -7.29 9.42 -5.77
CA SER A 164 -8.24 9.65 -6.87
C SER A 164 -7.56 9.77 -8.24
N SER A 165 -6.27 9.40 -8.33
CA SER A 165 -5.49 9.56 -9.56
C SER A 165 -6.07 8.69 -10.68
N PRO A 166 -6.32 9.25 -11.89
CA PRO A 166 -6.77 8.45 -13.02
C PRO A 166 -5.66 7.57 -13.61
N PHE A 167 -4.40 7.79 -13.22
CA PHE A 167 -3.25 7.08 -13.74
C PHE A 167 -2.32 6.67 -12.62
N ILE A 168 -2.35 5.38 -12.28
CA ILE A 168 -1.48 4.76 -11.29
C ILE A 168 -0.70 3.66 -12.01
N ARG A 169 0.63 3.77 -11.99
CA ARG A 169 1.55 2.73 -12.45
C ARG A 169 2.23 2.12 -11.24
N GLU A 170 2.05 0.83 -11.03
CA GLU A 170 2.71 0.09 -9.95
C GLU A 170 3.83 -0.79 -10.52
N ILE A 171 5.01 -0.73 -9.91
CA ILE A 171 6.17 -1.54 -10.25
C ILE A 171 6.63 -2.28 -9.01
N ILE A 172 6.66 -3.61 -9.10
CA ILE A 172 7.14 -4.47 -8.03
C ILE A 172 8.65 -4.62 -8.17
N LEU A 173 9.38 -4.27 -7.11
CA LEU A 173 10.84 -4.38 -7.03
C LEU A 173 11.25 -5.77 -6.54
N GLU A 174 12.32 -6.32 -7.12
CA GLU A 174 12.89 -7.60 -6.69
C GLU A 174 13.70 -7.43 -5.40
N GLU A 175 14.43 -6.32 -5.28
CA GLU A 175 15.24 -5.96 -4.12
C GLU A 175 14.86 -4.58 -3.56
N SER A 176 14.82 -4.48 -2.22
CA SER A 176 14.52 -3.23 -1.54
C SER A 176 15.70 -2.26 -1.57
N PHE A 177 15.39 -0.96 -1.70
CA PHE A 177 16.39 0.11 -1.62
C PHE A 177 16.79 0.40 -0.16
N HIS A 178 16.04 -0.11 0.83
CA HIS A 178 16.41 -0.03 2.25
C HIS A 178 17.63 -0.88 2.61
N THR A 179 17.74 -2.05 2.00
CA THR A 179 18.72 -3.07 2.40
C THR A 179 19.94 -3.12 1.50
N SER A 180 19.77 -2.82 0.20
CA SER A 180 20.86 -2.90 -0.77
C SER A 180 21.57 -1.56 -0.98
N LYS A 181 22.90 -1.56 -0.87
CA LYS A 181 23.75 -0.37 -1.14
C LYS A 181 23.90 -0.06 -2.63
N GLU A 182 23.66 -1.07 -3.46
CA GLU A 182 23.62 -1.02 -4.91
C GLU A 182 22.43 -1.91 -5.28
N SER A 183 21.22 -1.38 -5.16
CA SER A 183 20.03 -2.13 -5.58
C SER A 183 20.19 -2.51 -7.05
N HIS A 184 19.99 -3.79 -7.34
CA HIS A 184 20.02 -4.30 -8.71
C HIS A 184 19.01 -3.55 -9.60
N ASP A 185 17.93 -3.07 -8.98
CA ASP A 185 16.80 -2.38 -9.62
C ASP A 185 17.02 -0.88 -9.82
N GLY A 186 18.22 -0.36 -9.55
CA GLY A 186 18.57 1.04 -9.85
C GLY A 186 18.35 1.45 -11.32
N PRO A 187 18.77 0.64 -12.32
CA PRO A 187 18.48 0.91 -13.73
C PRO A 187 16.98 0.88 -14.05
N LEU A 188 16.22 -0.05 -13.45
CA LEU A 188 14.77 -0.14 -13.62
C LEU A 188 14.09 1.14 -13.11
N LEU A 189 14.48 1.63 -11.93
CA LEU A 189 13.98 2.89 -11.39
C LEU A 189 14.25 4.07 -12.34
N VAL A 190 15.45 4.13 -12.93
CA VAL A 190 15.79 5.19 -13.91
C VAL A 190 14.91 5.09 -15.15
N GLU A 191 14.79 3.89 -15.72
CA GLU A 191 14.02 3.64 -16.94
C GLU A 191 12.54 3.99 -16.76
N GLU A 192 11.90 3.45 -15.72
CA GLU A 192 10.49 3.70 -15.42
C GLU A 192 10.23 5.16 -15.07
N SER A 193 11.15 5.82 -14.34
CA SER A 193 11.01 7.26 -14.04
C SER A 193 11.04 8.11 -15.31
N ILE A 194 11.95 7.83 -16.24
CA ILE A 194 12.08 8.57 -17.49
C ILE A 194 10.86 8.30 -18.38
N ALA A 195 10.44 7.04 -18.50
CA ALA A 195 9.26 6.65 -19.27
C ALA A 195 8.01 7.37 -18.75
N PHE A 196 7.76 7.29 -17.45
CA PHE A 196 6.64 7.95 -16.78
C PHE A 196 6.60 9.47 -17.01
N ILE A 197 7.74 10.15 -16.81
CA ILE A 197 7.83 11.61 -17.01
C ILE A 197 7.60 11.98 -18.48
N SER A 198 8.13 11.17 -19.41
CA SER A 198 7.97 11.39 -20.85
C SER A 198 6.52 11.20 -21.30
N GLU A 199 5.85 10.15 -20.83
CA GLU A 199 4.44 9.87 -21.13
C GLU A 199 3.53 11.00 -20.63
N ILE A 200 3.66 11.41 -19.36
CA ILE A 200 2.86 12.49 -18.80
C ILE A 200 3.14 13.82 -19.51
N SER A 201 4.41 14.08 -19.85
CA SER A 201 4.75 15.33 -20.51
C SER A 201 4.25 15.41 -21.95
N SER A 202 4.26 14.28 -22.67
CA SER A 202 3.80 14.19 -24.07
C SER A 202 2.30 13.99 -24.20
N GLY A 203 1.64 13.44 -23.18
CA GLY A 203 0.24 13.01 -23.22
C GLY A 203 0.01 11.78 -24.10
N VAL A 204 1.08 11.10 -24.53
CA VAL A 204 1.05 9.88 -25.34
C VAL A 204 1.56 8.73 -24.49
N TRP A 205 0.74 7.70 -24.33
CA TRP A 205 1.05 6.54 -23.49
C TRP A 205 1.76 5.48 -24.31
N ILE A 206 2.81 4.84 -23.77
CA ILE A 206 3.53 3.77 -24.48
C ILE A 206 2.60 2.59 -24.80
N ASN A 207 1.58 2.34 -23.98
CA ASN A 207 0.55 1.34 -24.28
C ASN A 207 -0.35 1.71 -25.46
N ASP A 208 -0.53 2.99 -25.77
CA ASP A 208 -1.28 3.44 -26.97
C ASP A 208 -0.43 3.34 -28.25
N ILE A 209 0.91 3.36 -28.13
CA ILE A 209 1.81 3.26 -29.29
C ILE A 209 1.80 1.84 -29.89
N ASN A 210 1.49 0.82 -29.07
CA ASN A 210 1.40 -0.57 -29.52
C ASN A 210 0.12 -0.89 -30.34
N ASP A 211 -0.86 0.02 -30.41
CA ASP A 211 -2.13 -0.25 -31.09
C ASP A 211 -2.23 0.30 -32.53
N ASP A 212 -1.48 1.35 -32.91
CA ASP A 212 -1.74 2.04 -34.19
C ASP A 212 -0.62 2.04 -35.26
N ASP A 213 0.67 1.89 -34.93
CA ASP A 213 1.75 2.03 -35.96
C ASP A 213 2.58 0.74 -36.20
N ASP A 214 2.52 -0.24 -35.30
CA ASP A 214 3.18 -1.55 -35.48
C ASP A 214 2.21 -2.68 -35.88
N SER A 215 0.88 -2.45 -35.87
CA SER A 215 -0.11 -3.47 -36.23
C SER A 215 0.06 -3.95 -37.68
N ASP A 216 0.33 -3.04 -38.62
CA ASP A 216 0.56 -3.38 -40.03
C ASP A 216 1.81 -4.25 -40.23
N LEU A 217 2.86 -4.02 -39.44
CA LEU A 217 4.12 -4.78 -39.53
C LEU A 217 3.97 -6.16 -38.89
N ILE A 218 3.30 -6.20 -37.73
CA ILE A 218 3.02 -7.43 -36.96
C ILE A 218 2.03 -8.31 -37.73
N ASP A 219 0.98 -7.75 -38.32
CA ASP A 219 0.01 -8.49 -39.14
C ASP A 219 0.66 -9.05 -40.40
N ALA A 220 1.60 -8.32 -41.01
CA ALA A 220 2.35 -8.82 -42.16
C ALA A 220 3.28 -10.00 -41.80
N GLU A 221 3.97 -9.93 -40.65
CA GLU A 221 4.77 -11.05 -40.14
C GLU A 221 3.88 -12.24 -39.73
N PHE A 222 2.78 -11.99 -39.03
CA PHE A 222 1.85 -13.01 -38.58
C PHE A 222 1.17 -13.70 -39.77
N ALA A 223 0.75 -12.97 -40.79
CA ALA A 223 0.19 -13.54 -42.01
C ALA A 223 1.21 -14.41 -42.77
N SER A 224 2.49 -14.05 -42.74
CA SER A 224 3.57 -14.88 -43.30
C SER A 224 3.76 -16.18 -42.52
N ILE A 225 3.69 -16.12 -41.19
CA ILE A 225 3.76 -17.30 -40.30
C ILE A 225 2.55 -18.22 -40.53
N VAL A 226 1.34 -17.65 -40.59
CA VAL A 226 0.09 -18.39 -40.83
C VAL A 226 0.04 -18.99 -42.24
N ALA A 227 0.55 -18.28 -43.26
CA ALA A 227 0.64 -18.81 -44.62
C ALA A 227 1.64 -19.99 -44.75
N GLY A 228 2.61 -20.08 -43.85
CA GLY A 228 3.54 -21.20 -43.74
C GLY A 228 2.97 -22.42 -42.99
N LEU A 229 1.88 -22.26 -42.25
CA LEU A 229 1.22 -23.33 -41.51
C LEU A 229 0.20 -24.02 -42.43
N SER A 230 0.59 -25.18 -42.98
CA SER A 230 -0.34 -26.05 -43.71
C SER A 230 -1.41 -26.59 -42.76
N LEU A 231 -2.68 -26.36 -43.14
CA LEU A 231 -3.93 -26.70 -42.44
C LEU A 231 -4.20 -28.22 -42.25
N ASP A 232 -3.17 -29.08 -42.27
CA ASP A 232 -3.32 -30.55 -42.36
C ASP A 232 -3.00 -31.30 -41.05
N GLU A 233 -2.70 -30.56 -39.96
CA GLU A 233 -2.47 -31.11 -38.61
C GLU A 233 -3.59 -30.66 -37.66
N SER A 234 -4.85 -30.92 -38.02
CA SER A 234 -5.94 -30.86 -37.03
C SER A 234 -6.10 -32.23 -36.39
N THR A 235 -5.68 -32.36 -35.14
CA THR A 235 -6.07 -33.48 -34.28
C THR A 235 -7.60 -33.49 -34.14
N PRO A 236 -8.25 -34.66 -34.07
CA PRO A 236 -9.71 -34.77 -34.07
C PRO A 236 -10.40 -34.21 -32.82
N SER A 237 -9.64 -33.73 -31.83
CA SER A 237 -10.14 -33.04 -30.64
C SER A 237 -9.41 -31.71 -30.45
N THR A 238 -10.18 -30.66 -30.18
CA THR A 238 -9.67 -29.34 -29.81
C THR A 238 -9.55 -29.26 -28.29
N TYR A 239 -8.66 -28.40 -27.76
CA TYR A 239 -8.57 -28.12 -26.32
C TYR A 239 -9.92 -27.73 -25.69
N LEU A 240 -10.81 -27.09 -26.47
CA LEU A 240 -12.17 -26.77 -26.06
C LEU A 240 -13.07 -28.02 -25.90
N ASP A 241 -12.84 -29.09 -26.68
CA ASP A 241 -13.58 -30.35 -26.55
C ASP A 241 -13.13 -31.14 -25.31
N GLU A 242 -11.90 -30.94 -24.82
CA GLU A 242 -11.41 -31.53 -23.56
C GLU A 242 -11.97 -30.80 -22.34
N LEU A 243 -12.25 -29.50 -22.44
CA LEU A 243 -12.89 -28.73 -21.35
C LEU A 243 -14.39 -29.05 -21.18
N ASP A 244 -15.07 -29.47 -22.25
CA ASP A 244 -16.48 -29.89 -22.21
C ASP A 244 -16.65 -31.33 -21.68
N LEU A 245 -15.55 -32.08 -21.49
CA LEU A 245 -15.58 -33.36 -20.77
C LEU A 245 -15.69 -33.06 -19.26
N GLU A 246 -16.89 -33.23 -18.70
CA GLU A 246 -17.12 -33.17 -17.26
C GLU A 246 -16.19 -34.16 -16.52
N ASP A 247 -15.13 -33.66 -15.90
CA ASP A 247 -14.25 -34.45 -15.04
C ASP A 247 -14.97 -34.72 -13.71
N PRO A 248 -15.36 -35.99 -13.41
CA PRO A 248 -16.12 -36.31 -12.20
C PRO A 248 -15.36 -35.99 -10.90
N ASP A 249 -14.04 -35.74 -10.96
CA ASP A 249 -13.20 -35.44 -9.81
C ASP A 249 -13.08 -33.94 -9.48
N GLU A 250 -13.52 -33.02 -10.36
CA GLU A 250 -13.44 -31.57 -10.15
C GLU A 250 -14.75 -30.92 -9.65
N HIS A 251 -15.75 -31.71 -9.25
CA HIS A 251 -16.98 -31.15 -8.69
C HIS A 251 -16.72 -30.56 -7.29
N PHE A 252 -16.83 -29.23 -7.17
CA PHE A 252 -16.71 -28.52 -5.90
C PHE A 252 -17.64 -29.12 -4.82
N THR A 253 -17.05 -29.83 -3.85
CA THR A 253 -17.76 -30.23 -2.62
C THR A 253 -17.61 -29.11 -1.61
N ARG A 254 -18.73 -28.48 -1.23
CA ARG A 254 -18.74 -27.47 -0.17
C ARG A 254 -18.05 -28.05 1.08
N PRO A 255 -17.06 -27.36 1.65
CA PRO A 255 -16.53 -27.72 2.95
C PRO A 255 -17.70 -27.81 3.93
N ASN A 256 -17.86 -28.94 4.61
CA ASN A 256 -18.84 -29.10 5.68
C ASN A 256 -18.09 -28.98 7.00
N PRO A 257 -17.83 -27.76 7.51
CA PRO A 257 -17.12 -27.59 8.76
C PRO A 257 -17.92 -28.23 9.88
N ARG A 258 -17.32 -29.23 10.55
CA ARG A 258 -17.85 -29.73 11.81
C ARG A 258 -17.50 -28.70 12.87
N LEU A 259 -18.53 -28.04 13.42
CA LEU A 259 -18.37 -27.22 14.62
C LEU A 259 -17.83 -28.12 15.73
N GLU A 260 -16.62 -27.85 16.20
CA GLU A 260 -16.06 -28.58 17.33
C GLU A 260 -16.87 -28.25 18.59
N PRO A 261 -17.27 -29.27 19.37
CA PRO A 261 -17.97 -29.02 20.63
C PRO A 261 -17.02 -28.26 21.58
N ILE A 262 -17.53 -27.21 22.23
CA ILE A 262 -16.81 -26.47 23.27
C ILE A 262 -16.33 -27.47 24.33
N ALA A 263 -15.02 -27.74 24.33
CA ALA A 263 -14.42 -28.83 25.09
C ALA A 263 -14.38 -28.51 26.59
N ASP A 264 -14.21 -27.23 26.94
CA ASP A 264 -14.14 -26.81 28.34
C ASP A 264 -15.54 -26.72 28.98
N LYS A 265 -15.68 -27.42 30.11
CA LYS A 265 -16.87 -27.37 30.96
C LYS A 265 -17.10 -25.96 31.52
N GLY A 266 -16.04 -25.17 31.74
CA GLY A 266 -16.12 -23.81 32.24
C GLY A 266 -16.81 -22.85 31.25
N GLU A 267 -16.38 -22.85 29.99
CA GLU A 267 -16.97 -22.02 28.92
C GLU A 267 -18.42 -22.39 28.65
N ARG A 268 -18.72 -23.69 28.59
CA ARG A 268 -20.09 -24.14 28.38
C ARG A 268 -21.03 -23.65 29.48
N ASN A 269 -20.58 -23.68 30.74
CA ASN A 269 -21.37 -23.18 31.85
C ASN A 269 -21.53 -21.65 31.81
N ALA A 270 -20.49 -20.92 31.38
CA ALA A 270 -20.54 -19.46 31.24
C ALA A 270 -21.52 -19.02 30.14
N ILE A 271 -21.46 -19.64 28.96
CA ILE A 271 -22.39 -19.38 27.85
C ILE A 271 -23.82 -19.73 28.25
N PHE A 272 -24.00 -20.88 28.92
CA PHE A 272 -25.31 -21.27 29.42
C PHE A 272 -25.88 -20.24 30.42
N ALA A 273 -25.07 -19.75 31.36
CA ALA A 273 -25.48 -18.72 32.31
C ALA A 273 -25.79 -17.37 31.63
N MET A 274 -25.03 -17.00 30.60
CA MET A 274 -25.22 -15.77 29.82
C MET A 274 -26.50 -15.77 28.99
N ILE A 275 -26.97 -16.95 28.54
CA ILE A 275 -28.23 -17.09 27.79
C ILE A 275 -29.41 -17.34 28.74
N ALA A 276 -29.25 -18.23 29.72
CA ALA A 276 -30.33 -18.63 30.62
C ALA A 276 -30.67 -17.55 31.65
N GLY A 277 -29.69 -16.74 32.09
CA GLY A 277 -29.90 -15.65 33.06
C GLY A 277 -30.89 -14.59 32.57
N PRO A 278 -30.68 -13.98 31.39
CA PRO A 278 -31.62 -13.05 30.79
C PRO A 278 -32.97 -13.70 30.46
N MET A 279 -32.97 -14.94 29.97
CA MET A 279 -34.22 -15.67 29.70
C MET A 279 -35.05 -15.88 30.97
N TYR A 280 -34.41 -16.18 32.10
CA TYR A 280 -35.07 -16.25 33.40
C TYR A 280 -35.59 -14.88 33.86
N ALA A 281 -34.78 -13.82 33.75
CA ALA A 281 -35.18 -12.48 34.14
C ALA A 281 -36.38 -11.96 33.34
N VAL A 282 -36.39 -12.20 32.02
CA VAL A 282 -37.51 -11.88 31.13
C VAL A 282 -38.73 -12.75 31.46
N GLY A 283 -38.54 -14.04 31.73
CA GLY A 283 -39.60 -14.95 32.17
C GLY A 283 -40.28 -14.49 33.47
N ALA A 284 -39.48 -14.10 34.45
CA ALA A 284 -39.96 -13.58 35.73
C ALA A 284 -40.68 -12.23 35.57
N ALA A 285 -40.15 -11.35 34.71
CA ALA A 285 -40.72 -10.01 34.49
C ALA A 285 -42.02 -10.02 33.68
N ILE A 286 -42.13 -10.88 32.65
CA ILE A 286 -43.28 -10.89 31.73
C ILE A 286 -44.37 -11.88 32.18
N PHE A 287 -43.99 -13.05 32.68
CA PHE A 287 -44.94 -14.14 32.98
C PHE A 287 -45.20 -14.32 34.48
N SER A 288 -44.65 -13.44 35.34
CA SER A 288 -44.72 -13.56 36.81
C SER A 288 -44.28 -14.96 37.30
N PHE A 289 -43.36 -15.59 36.57
CA PHE A 289 -42.85 -16.91 36.86
C PHE A 289 -41.74 -16.80 37.91
N ASP A 290 -42.09 -16.99 39.18
CA ASP A 290 -41.16 -16.94 40.30
C ASP A 290 -41.18 -18.26 41.11
N PRO A 291 -40.39 -19.27 40.70
CA PRO A 291 -40.35 -20.55 41.39
C PRO A 291 -39.72 -20.49 42.79
N PHE A 292 -39.03 -19.40 43.14
CA PHE A 292 -38.28 -19.29 44.41
C PHE A 292 -38.67 -18.08 45.28
N GLY A 293 -39.50 -17.16 44.78
CA GLY A 293 -39.96 -15.97 45.51
C GLY A 293 -38.89 -14.87 45.62
N ILE A 294 -37.90 -14.84 44.72
CA ILE A 294 -36.70 -13.98 44.83
C ILE A 294 -36.67 -12.89 43.74
N GLU A 295 -37.75 -12.75 42.95
CA GLU A 295 -37.86 -11.80 41.83
C GLU A 295 -36.66 -11.97 40.82
N PRO A 296 -36.39 -11.11 39.81
CA PRO A 296 -35.50 -11.46 38.68
C PRO A 296 -34.01 -11.53 39.04
N TRP A 297 -33.64 -11.24 40.29
CA TRP A 297 -32.27 -11.11 40.77
C TRP A 297 -31.39 -12.33 40.52
N PRO A 298 -31.85 -13.58 40.70
CA PRO A 298 -31.03 -14.75 40.39
C PRO A 298 -30.59 -14.83 38.91
N GLY A 299 -31.46 -14.41 37.98
CA GLY A 299 -31.14 -14.37 36.55
C GLY A 299 -30.11 -13.30 36.21
N VAL A 300 -30.22 -12.12 36.84
CA VAL A 300 -29.26 -11.03 36.68
C VAL A 300 -27.89 -11.41 37.22
N ILE A 301 -27.83 -12.03 38.41
CA ILE A 301 -26.57 -12.50 39.01
C ILE A 301 -25.91 -13.57 38.13
N ALA A 302 -26.69 -14.52 37.61
CA ALA A 302 -26.19 -15.56 36.71
C ALA A 302 -25.60 -14.98 35.42
N PHE A 303 -26.25 -13.97 34.83
CA PHE A 303 -25.75 -13.29 33.63
C PHE A 303 -24.39 -12.63 33.86
N PHE A 304 -24.26 -11.82 34.92
CA PHE A 304 -22.99 -11.13 35.20
C PHE A 304 -21.88 -12.09 35.64
N ALA A 305 -22.20 -13.16 36.36
CA ALA A 305 -21.22 -14.20 36.69
C ALA A 305 -20.75 -14.93 35.42
N GLY A 306 -21.65 -15.23 34.47
CA GLY A 306 -21.29 -15.82 33.18
C GLY A 306 -20.40 -14.89 32.34
N LEU A 307 -20.78 -13.61 32.24
CA LEU A 307 -20.05 -12.59 31.49
C LEU A 307 -18.63 -12.37 32.05
N PHE A 308 -18.50 -12.26 33.37
CA PHE A 308 -17.19 -12.14 34.03
C PHE A 308 -16.30 -13.36 33.76
N THR A 309 -16.85 -14.57 33.86
CA THR A 309 -16.11 -15.81 33.60
C THR A 309 -15.64 -15.90 32.14
N PHE A 310 -16.49 -15.48 31.20
CA PHE A 310 -16.14 -15.46 29.77
C PHE A 310 -15.01 -14.47 29.47
N LEU A 311 -15.10 -13.24 29.99
CA LEU A 311 -14.07 -12.21 29.80
C LEU A 311 -12.74 -12.56 30.47
N TYR A 312 -12.77 -13.22 31.64
CA TYR A 312 -11.57 -13.68 32.32
C TYR A 312 -10.81 -14.71 31.48
N LYS A 313 -11.52 -15.67 30.87
CA LYS A 313 -10.91 -16.69 30.00
C LYS A 313 -10.41 -16.11 28.69
N LEU A 314 -11.18 -15.22 28.07
CA LEU A 314 -10.75 -14.53 26.84
C LEU A 314 -9.43 -13.79 27.06
N ARG A 315 -9.27 -13.14 28.22
CA ARG A 315 -8.01 -12.48 28.60
C ARG A 315 -6.86 -13.47 28.79
N ASP A 316 -7.11 -14.62 29.40
CA ASP A 316 -6.06 -15.63 29.62
C ASP A 316 -5.62 -16.26 28.27
N ASP A 317 -6.53 -16.50 27.32
CA ASP A 317 -6.18 -16.95 25.96
C ASP A 317 -5.29 -15.93 25.22
N PHE A 318 -5.52 -14.63 25.39
CA PHE A 318 -4.65 -13.58 24.85
C PHE A 318 -3.27 -13.49 25.52
N LEU A 319 -3.11 -14.03 26.73
CA LEU A 319 -1.83 -14.00 27.47
C LEU A 319 -1.00 -15.27 27.27
N ASP A 320 -1.64 -16.41 26.97
CA ASP A 320 -0.95 -17.68 26.70
C ASP A 320 -0.45 -17.78 25.23
N ASP A 321 -0.93 -16.92 24.31
CA ASP A 321 -0.52 -16.89 22.89
C ASP A 321 0.83 -16.17 22.62
N ASP A 322 1.45 -15.56 23.64
CA ASP A 322 2.82 -14.99 23.56
C ASP A 322 3.93 -16.09 23.54
N GLY A 323 3.55 -17.38 23.47
CA GLY A 323 4.47 -18.52 23.61
C GLY A 323 4.56 -19.49 22.42
N ALA A 324 3.76 -19.33 21.36
CA ALA A 324 3.71 -20.29 20.26
C ALA A 324 3.98 -19.66 18.89
N ILE A 325 5.19 -19.10 18.74
CA ILE A 325 5.79 -18.85 17.42
C ILE A 325 6.85 -19.94 17.19
N LEU A 326 6.48 -21.01 16.49
CA LEU A 326 7.37 -21.89 15.73
C LEU A 326 6.73 -22.20 14.38
#